data_AF-A0A6J2U6B5-F1
#
_entry.id   AF-A0A6J2U6B5-F1
#
_cell.length_a   1.000
_cell.length_b   1.000
_cell.length_c   1.000
_cell.angle_alpha   90.00
_cell.angle_beta   90.00
_cell.angle_gamma   90.00
#
_symmetry.space_group_name_H-M   'P 1'
#
loop_
_entity.id
_entity.type
_entity.pdbx_description
1 polymer ?
#
loop_
_entity_poly.entity_id
_entity_poly.type
_entity_poly.pdbx_seq_one_letter_code
_entity_poly.pdbx_strand_id
1 'polypeptide(L)'
;MLIAFQDRLRIPWHGGAKRVSPAALAPGLIVPLMLGLAALNANTAMVLMLTLVGFTIWGLRLAERTATRTTFFLSWLIFSLLYMIIIFEFEVPLLELLPEENCILVLISAASLYCFFRTKQLAPQNFVTAQYGTTPRDELPGIAEASSGEEQAEQQEHEAATAHISLQMDNVLNIDDDDLGGAGGSEGASLMHSQPNICEICRKCTPTRSSHCAVCGSCIKRYSHHSFWLNCCIGELNYRWYLLGLTTAELALLLGANLTLTAVCHPFLVVRFLGVPFLLPDDCSEVFEDFELGISFAVAGYALLMASYIGFDLMRQLYAWRRGNTLHEFKRTTLPSRNRLWSNRRTFFK
;
A
#
# COMPACT_ATOMS: atom_id res chain seq x y z
N MET A 1 -26.19 -22.19 -9.56
CA MET A 1 -26.44 -22.39 -8.11
C MET A 1 -25.69 -21.40 -7.22
N LEU A 2 -24.41 -21.08 -7.45
CA LEU A 2 -23.64 -20.15 -6.61
C LEU A 2 -24.24 -18.72 -6.49
N ILE A 3 -24.81 -18.18 -7.57
CA ILE A 3 -25.43 -16.84 -7.59
C ILE A 3 -26.68 -16.80 -6.68
N ALA A 4 -27.49 -17.87 -6.66
CA ALA A 4 -28.69 -17.95 -5.82
C ALA A 4 -28.37 -18.12 -4.31
N PHE A 5 -27.23 -18.74 -3.98
CA PHE A 5 -26.76 -18.85 -2.60
C PHE A 5 -26.21 -17.51 -2.07
N GLN A 6 -25.49 -16.77 -2.92
CA GLN A 6 -24.99 -15.42 -2.60
C GLN A 6 -26.10 -14.41 -2.27
N ASP A 7 -27.29 -14.55 -2.86
CA ASP A 7 -28.44 -13.67 -2.60
C ASP A 7 -29.19 -13.99 -1.30
N ARG A 8 -29.02 -15.21 -0.76
CA ARG A 8 -29.80 -15.74 0.37
C ARG A 8 -29.08 -15.69 1.71
N LEU A 9 -27.74 -15.62 1.73
CA LEU A 9 -27.00 -15.55 2.98
C LEU A 9 -27.07 -14.13 3.57
N ARG A 10 -28.04 -13.92 4.47
CA ARG A 10 -28.19 -12.68 5.24
C ARG A 10 -28.00 -12.99 6.72
N ILE A 11 -27.05 -12.32 7.36
CA ILE A 11 -26.83 -12.46 8.80
C ILE A 11 -27.74 -11.44 9.50
N PRO A 12 -28.56 -11.86 10.48
CA PRO A 12 -29.37 -10.93 11.26
C PRO A 12 -28.44 -9.97 12.02
N TRP A 13 -28.67 -8.67 11.87
CA TRP A 13 -27.92 -7.62 12.54
C TRP A 13 -28.87 -6.59 13.13
N HIS A 14 -28.43 -5.83 14.13
CA HIS A 14 -29.22 -4.73 14.68
C HIS A 14 -29.51 -3.70 13.57
N GLY A 15 -30.79 -3.57 13.18
CA GLY A 15 -31.23 -2.73 12.06
C GLY A 15 -31.50 -3.47 10.75
N GLY A 16 -31.46 -4.81 10.72
CA GLY A 16 -31.88 -5.63 9.58
C GLY A 16 -30.81 -6.62 9.09
N ALA A 17 -31.24 -7.61 8.30
CA ALA A 17 -30.35 -8.67 7.84
C ALA A 17 -29.38 -8.16 6.76
N LYS A 18 -28.07 -8.16 7.04
CA LYS A 18 -27.03 -7.74 6.11
C LYS A 18 -26.62 -8.91 5.21
N ARG A 19 -26.53 -8.66 3.90
CA ARG A 19 -25.99 -9.63 2.94
C ARG A 19 -24.50 -9.82 3.17
N VAL A 20 -24.03 -11.07 3.28
CA VAL A 20 -22.61 -11.38 3.44
C VAL A 20 -22.18 -12.27 2.29
N SER A 21 -21.10 -11.90 1.60
CA SER A 21 -20.56 -12.73 0.53
C SER A 21 -19.97 -14.02 1.12
N PRO A 22 -20.19 -15.19 0.51
CA PRO A 22 -19.56 -16.43 0.96
C PRO A 22 -18.03 -16.32 1.05
N ALA A 23 -17.43 -15.53 0.16
CA ALA A 23 -16.00 -15.20 0.18
C ALA A 23 -15.56 -14.44 1.45
N ALA A 24 -16.46 -13.70 2.10
CA ALA A 24 -16.16 -13.05 3.38
C ALA A 24 -16.26 -13.99 4.58
N LEU A 25 -16.82 -15.20 4.44
CA LEU A 25 -16.91 -16.18 5.53
C LEU A 25 -15.88 -17.30 5.39
N ALA A 26 -15.41 -17.58 4.16
CA ALA A 26 -14.45 -18.63 3.90
C ALA A 26 -13.21 -18.60 4.81
N PRO A 27 -12.58 -17.44 5.10
CA PRO A 27 -11.42 -17.40 5.99
C PRO A 27 -11.73 -17.84 7.43
N GLY A 28 -12.97 -17.65 7.90
CA GLY A 28 -13.39 -18.09 9.23
C GLY A 28 -13.36 -19.61 9.42
N LEU A 29 -13.41 -20.39 8.33
CA LEU A 29 -13.23 -21.85 8.39
C LEU A 29 -11.81 -22.25 7.97
N ILE A 30 -11.25 -21.60 6.95
CA ILE A 30 -9.95 -21.96 6.39
C ILE A 30 -8.81 -21.70 7.37
N VAL A 31 -8.80 -20.54 8.04
CA VAL A 31 -7.71 -20.14 8.96
C VAL A 31 -7.55 -21.12 10.13
N PRO A 32 -8.59 -21.44 10.93
CA PRO A 32 -8.43 -22.34 12.07
C PRO A 32 -8.13 -23.78 11.62
N LEU A 33 -8.71 -24.24 10.50
CA LEU A 33 -8.40 -25.56 9.94
C LEU A 33 -6.91 -25.64 9.53
N MET A 34 -6.41 -24.62 8.85
CA MET A 34 -5.01 -24.54 8.42
C MET A 34 -4.06 -24.51 9.64
N LEU A 35 -4.37 -23.72 10.67
CA LEU A 35 -3.58 -23.66 11.90
C LEU A 35 -3.59 -25.00 12.65
N GLY A 36 -4.76 -25.66 12.77
CA GLY A 36 -4.86 -26.97 13.41
C GLY A 36 -4.12 -28.07 12.65
N LEU A 37 -4.16 -28.06 11.31
CA LEU A 37 -3.35 -29.00 10.50
C LEU A 37 -1.85 -28.71 10.61
N ALA A 38 -1.47 -27.43 10.69
CA ALA A 38 -0.07 -27.04 10.90
C ALA A 38 0.46 -27.49 12.26
N ALA A 39 -0.39 -27.61 13.28
CA ALA A 39 -0.03 -28.10 14.61
C ALA A 39 0.34 -29.60 14.66
N LEU A 40 0.05 -30.38 13.62
CA LEU A 40 0.23 -31.84 13.66
C LEU A 40 1.69 -32.30 13.53
N ASN A 41 2.51 -31.57 12.76
CA ASN A 41 3.94 -31.87 12.59
C ASN A 41 4.64 -30.72 11.84
N ALA A 42 5.96 -30.60 12.06
CA ALA A 42 6.80 -29.55 11.47
C ALA A 42 6.75 -29.52 9.93
N ASN A 43 6.73 -30.68 9.27
CA ASN A 43 6.70 -30.76 7.81
C ASN A 43 5.39 -30.19 7.24
N THR A 44 4.26 -30.54 7.86
CA THR A 44 2.93 -30.06 7.50
C THR A 44 2.81 -28.57 7.76
N ALA A 45 3.32 -28.10 8.91
CA ALA A 45 3.42 -26.67 9.20
C ALA A 45 4.17 -25.92 8.09
N MET A 46 5.37 -26.38 7.72
CA MET A 46 6.19 -25.76 6.69
C MET A 46 5.48 -25.73 5.32
N VAL A 47 4.89 -26.85 4.90
CA VAL A 47 4.15 -26.93 3.62
C VAL A 47 2.95 -25.98 3.62
N LEU A 48 2.18 -25.93 4.71
CA LEU A 48 1.02 -25.05 4.81
C LEU A 48 1.41 -23.56 4.81
N MET A 49 2.49 -23.19 5.51
CA MET A 49 2.99 -21.81 5.48
C MET A 49 3.45 -21.40 4.08
N LEU A 50 4.23 -22.24 3.39
CA LEU A 50 4.70 -21.96 2.03
C LEU A 50 3.56 -21.87 1.02
N THR A 51 2.60 -22.79 1.10
CA THR A 51 1.41 -22.76 0.22
C THR A 51 0.55 -21.52 0.46
N LEU A 52 0.45 -21.05 1.71
CA LEU A 52 -0.22 -19.80 2.04
C LEU A 52 0.46 -18.57 1.44
N VAL A 53 1.81 -18.49 1.46
CA VAL A 53 2.55 -17.44 0.74
C VAL A 53 2.22 -17.47 -0.75
N GLY A 54 2.25 -18.65 -1.36
CA GLY A 54 1.90 -18.81 -2.78
C GLY A 54 0.47 -18.36 -3.10
N PHE A 55 -0.49 -18.80 -2.29
CA PHE A 55 -1.90 -18.47 -2.44
C PHE A 55 -2.17 -16.96 -2.30
N THR A 56 -1.58 -16.32 -1.28
CA THR A 56 -1.75 -14.87 -1.06
C THR A 56 -1.14 -14.04 -2.19
N ILE A 57 0.07 -14.38 -2.65
CA ILE A 57 0.69 -13.72 -3.82
C ILE A 57 -0.16 -13.89 -5.07
N TRP A 58 -0.60 -15.11 -5.35
CA TRP A 58 -1.46 -15.41 -6.50
C TRP A 58 -2.78 -14.65 -6.43
N GLY A 59 -3.46 -14.69 -5.28
CA GLY A 59 -4.73 -14.02 -5.06
C GLY A 59 -4.63 -12.51 -5.20
N LEU A 60 -3.60 -11.88 -4.61
CA LEU A 60 -3.38 -10.44 -4.72
C LEU A 60 -3.09 -10.03 -6.17
N ARG A 61 -2.30 -10.82 -6.91
CA ARG A 61 -2.03 -10.58 -8.33
C ARG A 61 -3.30 -10.73 -9.17
N LEU A 62 -4.14 -11.73 -8.88
CA LEU A 62 -5.41 -11.93 -9.55
C LEU A 62 -6.35 -10.74 -9.31
N ALA A 63 -6.45 -10.26 -8.06
CA ALA A 63 -7.25 -9.11 -7.71
C ALA A 63 -6.74 -7.81 -8.38
N GLU A 64 -5.42 -7.61 -8.46
CA GLU A 64 -4.82 -6.47 -9.15
C GLU A 64 -5.07 -6.52 -10.67
N ARG A 65 -4.91 -7.68 -11.31
CA ARG A 65 -5.13 -7.86 -12.75
C ARG A 65 -6.58 -7.71 -13.16
N THR A 66 -7.49 -8.28 -12.39
CA THR A 66 -8.93 -8.24 -12.69
C THR A 66 -9.59 -6.94 -12.24
N ALA A 67 -8.88 -6.12 -11.45
CA ALA A 67 -9.40 -4.92 -10.82
C ALA A 67 -10.72 -5.15 -10.06
N THR A 68 -10.90 -6.37 -9.51
CA THR A 68 -12.14 -6.74 -8.82
C THR A 68 -12.13 -6.27 -7.37
N ARG A 69 -13.25 -5.70 -6.93
CA ARG A 69 -13.44 -5.34 -5.53
C ARG A 69 -13.80 -6.59 -4.74
N THR A 70 -12.93 -6.98 -3.80
CA THR A 70 -13.13 -8.20 -2.99
C THR A 70 -13.08 -7.87 -1.49
N THR A 71 -13.85 -8.62 -0.70
CA THR A 71 -13.82 -8.55 0.77
C THR A 71 -13.00 -9.69 1.39
N PHE A 72 -12.48 -10.60 0.56
CA PHE A 72 -11.78 -11.81 0.99
C PHE A 72 -10.56 -11.50 1.85
N PHE A 73 -9.65 -10.64 1.38
CA PHE A 73 -8.41 -10.30 2.12
C PHE A 73 -8.68 -9.57 3.44
N LEU A 74 -9.65 -8.66 3.46
CA LEU A 74 -10.06 -8.00 4.70
C LEU A 74 -10.66 -9.00 5.69
N SER A 75 -11.49 -9.93 5.22
CA SER A 75 -12.02 -11.00 6.05
C SER A 75 -10.91 -11.91 6.58
N TRP A 76 -9.97 -12.30 5.73
CA TRP A 76 -8.79 -13.08 6.10
C TRP A 76 -8.00 -12.40 7.21
N LEU A 77 -7.74 -11.10 7.09
CA LEU A 77 -7.09 -10.31 8.13
C LEU A 77 -7.87 -10.33 9.44
N ILE A 78 -9.18 -10.08 9.41
CA ILE A 78 -10.03 -10.02 10.62
C ILE A 78 -10.07 -11.38 11.32
N PHE A 79 -10.33 -12.47 10.60
CA PHE A 79 -10.37 -13.81 11.20
C PHE A 79 -8.99 -14.25 11.68
N SER A 80 -7.92 -13.94 10.95
CA SER A 80 -6.55 -14.19 11.40
C SER A 80 -6.27 -13.54 12.74
N LEU A 81 -6.53 -12.23 12.87
CA LEU A 81 -6.34 -11.52 14.13
C LEU A 81 -7.18 -12.10 15.26
N LEU A 82 -8.45 -12.43 14.99
CA LEU A 82 -9.34 -13.02 15.98
C LEU A 82 -8.83 -14.38 16.48
N TYR A 83 -8.44 -15.28 15.58
CA TYR A 83 -7.90 -16.59 15.98
C TYR A 83 -6.56 -16.49 16.67
N MET A 84 -5.68 -15.60 16.22
CA MET A 84 -4.39 -15.37 16.88
C MET A 84 -4.58 -14.85 18.31
N ILE A 85 -5.51 -13.91 18.54
CA ILE A 85 -5.81 -13.40 19.89
C ILE A 85 -6.43 -14.50 20.76
N ILE A 86 -7.36 -15.30 20.22
CA ILE A 86 -7.96 -16.40 20.99
C ILE A 86 -6.90 -17.43 21.38
N ILE A 87 -6.09 -17.90 20.43
CA ILE A 87 -5.05 -18.91 20.74
C ILE A 87 -4.02 -18.33 21.70
N PHE A 88 -3.62 -17.06 21.50
CA PHE A 88 -2.70 -16.39 22.42
C PHE A 88 -3.28 -16.32 23.84
N GLU A 89 -4.49 -15.81 24.04
CA GLU A 89 -5.09 -15.61 25.37
C GLU A 89 -5.53 -16.90 26.08
N PHE A 90 -5.80 -17.99 25.35
CA PHE A 90 -6.23 -19.25 25.98
C PHE A 90 -5.07 -20.22 26.23
N GLU A 91 -4.08 -20.28 25.32
CA GLU A 91 -2.96 -21.22 25.43
C GLU A 91 -1.73 -20.59 26.12
N VAL A 92 -1.42 -19.32 25.84
CA VAL A 92 -0.15 -18.70 26.30
C VAL A 92 -0.17 -18.29 27.78
N PRO A 93 -1.28 -17.82 28.39
CA PRO A 93 -1.31 -17.50 29.82
C PRO A 93 -1.07 -18.68 30.76
N LEU A 94 -1.25 -19.92 30.29
CA LEU A 94 -0.84 -21.12 31.03
C LEU A 94 0.69 -21.25 31.17
N LEU A 95 1.46 -20.51 30.36
CA LEU A 95 2.92 -20.55 30.25
C LEU A 95 3.64 -19.37 30.96
N GLU A 96 2.99 -18.75 31.96
CA GLU A 96 3.57 -17.70 32.84
C GLU A 96 4.06 -16.40 32.15
N LEU A 97 3.19 -15.76 31.35
CA LEU A 97 3.50 -14.45 30.74
C LEU A 97 3.45 -13.30 31.77
N LEU A 98 4.40 -12.36 31.75
CA LEU A 98 4.38 -11.19 32.63
C LEU A 98 3.21 -10.25 32.25
N PRO A 99 2.44 -9.73 33.23
CA PRO A 99 1.34 -8.79 32.96
C PRO A 99 1.77 -7.54 32.19
N GLU A 100 2.99 -7.06 32.42
CA GLU A 100 3.56 -5.90 31.74
C GLU A 100 3.77 -6.15 30.25
N GLU A 101 4.26 -7.33 29.88
CA GLU A 101 4.49 -7.73 28.48
C GLU A 101 3.17 -7.86 27.73
N ASN A 102 2.16 -8.49 28.35
CA ASN A 102 0.83 -8.58 27.77
C ASN A 102 0.20 -7.18 27.58
N CYS A 103 0.32 -6.31 28.58
CA CYS A 103 -0.18 -4.94 28.50
C CYS A 103 0.45 -4.17 27.32
N ILE A 104 1.77 -4.29 27.14
CA ILE A 104 2.48 -3.66 26.00
C ILE A 104 1.94 -4.21 24.67
N LEU A 105 1.80 -5.53 24.53
CA LEU A 105 1.29 -6.17 23.32
C LEU A 105 -0.14 -5.68 22.99
N VAL A 106 -1.02 -5.64 23.98
CA VAL A 106 -2.40 -5.16 23.83
C VAL A 106 -2.43 -3.69 23.41
N LEU A 107 -1.61 -2.83 24.03
CA LEU A 107 -1.55 -1.40 23.70
C LEU A 107 -1.06 -1.16 22.26
N ILE A 108 0.00 -1.85 21.82
CA ILE A 108 0.51 -1.73 20.44
C ILE A 108 -0.51 -2.27 19.44
N SER A 109 -1.16 -3.39 19.75
CA SER A 109 -2.22 -3.97 18.92
C SER A 109 -3.43 -3.04 18.77
N ALA A 110 -3.89 -2.44 19.88
CA ALA A 110 -4.96 -1.45 19.87
C ALA A 110 -4.59 -0.20 19.06
N ALA A 111 -3.35 0.29 19.19
CA ALA A 111 -2.85 1.40 18.40
C ALA A 111 -2.85 1.10 16.89
N SER A 112 -2.46 -0.12 16.50
CA SER A 112 -2.50 -0.59 15.11
C SER A 112 -3.92 -0.62 14.55
N LEU A 113 -4.87 -1.22 15.29
CA LEU A 113 -6.28 -1.25 14.90
C LEU A 113 -6.87 0.15 14.76
N TYR A 114 -6.56 1.05 15.69
CA TYR A 114 -6.98 2.45 15.61
C TYR A 114 -6.44 3.13 14.34
N CYS A 115 -5.16 2.93 14.01
CA CYS A 115 -4.56 3.50 12.81
C CYS A 115 -5.20 2.98 11.53
N PHE A 116 -5.47 1.67 11.42
CA PHE A 116 -6.17 1.12 10.25
C PHE A 116 -7.63 1.56 10.17
N PHE A 117 -8.31 1.70 11.32
CA PHE A 117 -9.65 2.28 11.37
C PHE A 117 -9.66 3.72 10.84
N ARG A 118 -8.76 4.58 11.33
CA ARG A 118 -8.59 5.96 10.83
C ARG A 118 -8.23 5.99 9.35
N THR A 119 -7.37 5.07 8.90
CA THR A 119 -6.99 4.93 7.49
C THR A 119 -8.22 4.68 6.61
N LYS A 120 -9.09 3.77 7.03
CA LYS A 120 -10.32 3.42 6.30
C LYS A 120 -11.35 4.53 6.36
N GLN A 121 -11.52 5.18 7.51
CA GLN A 121 -12.45 6.30 7.70
C GLN A 121 -12.12 7.48 6.79
N LEU A 122 -10.83 7.79 6.61
CA LEU A 122 -10.37 8.92 5.79
C LEU A 122 -10.26 8.59 4.30
N ALA A 123 -10.32 7.31 3.90
CA ALA A 123 -10.16 6.89 2.51
C ALA A 123 -11.12 7.57 1.51
N PRO A 124 -12.44 7.74 1.80
CA PRO A 124 -13.37 8.39 0.88
C PRO A 124 -13.05 9.87 0.63
N GLN A 125 -12.42 10.55 1.59
CA GLN A 125 -12.07 11.98 1.46
C GLN A 125 -10.97 12.22 0.40
N ASN A 126 -10.24 11.17 0.03
CA ASN A 126 -9.27 11.22 -1.06
C ASN A 126 -9.92 11.21 -2.45
N PHE A 127 -11.23 10.99 -2.57
CA PHE A 127 -11.88 10.92 -3.89
C PHE A 127 -11.96 12.32 -4.51
N VAL A 128 -11.57 12.42 -5.78
CA VAL A 128 -11.66 13.66 -6.54
C VAL A 128 -13.14 13.89 -6.89
N THR A 129 -13.76 14.90 -6.30
CA THR A 129 -15.11 15.35 -6.66
C THR A 129 -15.06 16.23 -7.92
N ALA A 130 -16.20 16.35 -8.62
CA ALA A 130 -16.31 17.07 -9.89
C ALA A 130 -16.03 18.60 -9.82
N GLN A 131 -15.79 19.15 -8.63
CA GLN A 131 -15.60 20.59 -8.41
C GLN A 131 -14.19 21.11 -8.72
N TYR A 132 -13.27 20.27 -9.22
CA TYR A 132 -11.97 20.76 -9.67
C TYR A 132 -12.12 21.38 -11.08
N GLY A 133 -12.60 22.63 -11.11
CA GLY A 133 -12.81 23.43 -12.33
C GLY A 133 -14.07 23.05 -13.07
N THR A 134 -15.13 23.84 -12.90
CA THR A 134 -16.16 23.98 -13.95
C THR A 134 -15.51 24.71 -15.13
N THR A 135 -14.86 23.98 -16.02
CA THR A 135 -14.95 24.36 -17.43
C THR A 135 -16.31 23.84 -17.92
N PRO A 136 -17.19 24.69 -18.47
CA PRO A 136 -18.38 24.25 -19.17
C PRO A 136 -18.01 23.16 -20.17
N ARG A 137 -18.92 22.20 -20.40
CA ARG A 137 -18.73 21.09 -21.36
C ARG A 137 -18.33 21.54 -22.77
N ASP A 138 -18.53 22.82 -23.06
CA ASP A 138 -18.33 23.44 -24.37
C ASP A 138 -16.90 23.99 -24.58
N GLU A 139 -16.00 23.86 -23.60
CA GLU A 139 -14.58 24.32 -23.69
C GLU A 139 -13.54 23.20 -23.47
N LEU A 140 -13.90 21.93 -23.70
CA LEU A 140 -12.85 20.94 -23.97
C LEU A 140 -12.32 21.21 -25.38
N PRO A 141 -10.99 21.37 -25.59
CA PRO A 141 -10.46 21.43 -26.94
C PRO A 141 -10.93 20.19 -27.69
N GLY A 142 -11.68 20.41 -28.77
CA GLY A 142 -12.14 19.33 -29.63
C GLY A 142 -10.93 18.55 -30.12
N ILE A 143 -10.97 17.24 -29.99
CA ILE A 143 -9.94 16.29 -30.49
C ILE A 143 -9.95 16.24 -32.04
N ALA A 144 -10.41 17.30 -32.70
CA ALA A 144 -10.57 17.43 -34.15
C ALA A 144 -9.69 18.54 -34.75
N GLU A 145 -9.14 19.47 -33.96
CA GLU A 145 -8.31 20.57 -34.48
C GLU A 145 -6.81 20.34 -34.36
N ALA A 146 -6.39 19.19 -33.83
CA ALA A 146 -4.98 18.79 -33.81
C ALA A 146 -4.49 18.19 -35.14
N SER A 147 -5.38 17.92 -36.11
CA SER A 147 -5.00 17.32 -37.40
C SER A 147 -4.86 18.32 -38.56
N SER A 148 -5.06 19.62 -38.34
CA SER A 148 -4.92 20.65 -39.38
C SER A 148 -3.68 21.54 -39.20
N GLY A 149 -2.99 21.44 -38.06
CA GLY A 149 -1.73 22.16 -37.80
C GLY A 149 -0.47 21.41 -38.23
N GLU A 150 -0.56 20.10 -38.48
CA GLU A 150 0.59 19.28 -38.91
C GLU A 150 0.89 19.47 -40.41
N GLU A 151 -0.11 19.78 -41.26
CA GLU A 151 0.10 20.02 -42.69
C GLU A 151 0.66 21.42 -43.02
N GLN A 152 0.61 22.39 -42.11
CA GLN A 152 1.15 23.74 -42.33
C GLN A 152 2.59 23.92 -41.80
N ALA A 153 3.04 23.07 -40.87
CA ALA A 153 4.41 23.10 -40.38
C ALA A 153 5.42 22.48 -41.37
N GLU A 154 5.01 21.49 -42.16
CA GLU A 154 5.89 20.81 -43.12
C GLU A 154 6.19 21.63 -44.40
N GLN A 155 5.33 22.59 -44.77
CA GLN A 155 5.60 23.47 -45.92
C GLN A 155 6.56 24.62 -45.59
N GLN A 156 6.62 25.06 -44.32
CA GLN A 156 7.46 26.19 -43.90
C GLN A 156 8.91 25.78 -43.59
N GLU A 157 9.16 24.50 -43.26
CA GLU A 157 10.52 23.96 -43.12
C GLU A 157 11.23 23.76 -44.48
N HIS A 158 10.49 23.51 -45.57
CA HIS A 158 11.10 23.29 -46.89
C HIS A 158 11.61 24.60 -47.54
N GLU A 159 10.96 25.73 -47.27
CA GLU A 159 11.41 27.05 -47.76
C GLU A 159 12.61 27.60 -46.97
N ALA A 160 12.69 27.32 -45.66
CA ALA A 160 13.83 27.71 -44.82
C ALA A 160 15.10 26.88 -45.09
N ALA A 161 14.95 25.59 -45.43
CA ALA A 161 16.07 24.72 -45.78
C ALA A 161 16.72 25.09 -47.14
N THR A 162 15.94 25.64 -48.08
CA THR A 162 16.43 26.03 -49.41
C THR A 162 17.15 27.39 -49.40
N ALA A 163 16.84 28.26 -48.44
CA ALA A 163 17.52 29.55 -48.24
C ALA A 163 18.87 29.43 -47.50
N HIS A 164 19.09 28.35 -46.74
CA HIS A 164 20.30 28.15 -45.95
C HIS A 164 21.47 27.49 -46.71
N ILE A 165 21.23 27.05 -47.97
CA ILE A 165 22.25 26.42 -48.84
C ILE A 165 22.98 27.44 -49.74
N SER A 166 22.46 28.66 -49.91
CA SER A 166 23.03 29.65 -50.85
C SER A 166 23.96 30.71 -50.25
N LEU A 167 24.17 30.73 -48.93
CA LEU A 167 24.98 31.76 -48.26
C LEU A 167 26.17 31.24 -47.43
N GLN A 168 26.51 29.95 -47.56
CA GLN A 168 27.65 29.36 -46.87
C GLN A 168 28.88 29.21 -47.80
N MET A 169 29.24 30.30 -48.47
CA MET A 169 30.56 30.52 -49.05
C MET A 169 30.90 31.99 -48.83
N ASP A 170 31.42 32.31 -47.64
CA ASP A 170 32.56 33.21 -47.44
C ASP A 170 32.74 33.54 -45.95
N ASN A 171 34.00 33.67 -45.53
CA ASN A 171 34.51 34.07 -44.22
C ASN A 171 34.55 33.01 -43.11
N VAL A 172 35.53 32.13 -43.31
CA VAL A 172 36.44 31.65 -42.25
C VAL A 172 37.36 32.81 -41.84
N LEU A 173 37.69 32.89 -40.54
CA LEU A 173 38.67 33.77 -39.84
C LEU A 173 38.14 35.10 -39.27
N ASN A 174 37.87 35.14 -37.96
CA ASN A 174 38.68 35.93 -37.01
C ASN A 174 38.25 35.74 -35.54
N ILE A 175 39.24 35.89 -34.68
CA ILE A 175 39.29 35.62 -33.24
C ILE A 175 39.08 36.94 -32.45
N ASP A 176 38.68 36.79 -31.18
CA ASP A 176 38.94 37.62 -29.98
C ASP A 176 37.90 38.65 -29.47
N ASP A 177 37.54 38.40 -28.19
CA ASP A 177 37.38 39.26 -26.99
C ASP A 177 36.37 40.44 -26.84
N ASP A 178 35.96 40.57 -25.57
CA ASP A 178 35.42 41.70 -24.79
C ASP A 178 33.91 41.98 -24.65
N ASP A 179 33.43 41.65 -23.44
CA ASP A 179 32.70 42.46 -22.43
C ASP A 179 31.77 43.60 -22.88
N LEU A 180 30.48 43.52 -22.49
CA LEU A 180 29.75 44.64 -21.84
C LEU A 180 28.34 44.21 -21.39
N GLY A 181 28.07 44.48 -20.12
CA GLY A 181 26.81 44.18 -19.44
C GLY A 181 25.61 45.03 -19.86
N GLY A 182 24.43 44.50 -19.53
CA GLY A 182 23.15 45.19 -19.68
C GLY A 182 22.08 44.56 -18.80
N ALA A 183 21.98 45.04 -17.56
CA ALA A 183 20.89 44.74 -16.66
C ALA A 183 19.58 45.37 -17.18
N GLY A 184 18.54 44.55 -17.34
CA GLY A 184 17.19 44.98 -17.67
C GLY A 184 16.19 44.00 -17.10
N GLY A 185 15.75 44.26 -15.86
CA GLY A 185 14.70 43.50 -15.20
C GLY A 185 13.36 43.71 -15.88
N SER A 186 12.70 42.60 -16.23
CA SER A 186 11.25 42.56 -16.42
C SER A 186 10.70 41.44 -15.53
N GLU A 187 10.11 41.86 -14.41
CA GLU A 187 9.29 41.01 -13.55
C GLU A 187 8.01 40.63 -14.30
N GLY A 188 8.12 39.63 -15.17
CA GLY A 188 6.98 38.89 -15.69
C GLY A 188 6.76 37.65 -14.83
N ALA A 189 5.89 37.75 -13.82
CA ALA A 189 5.39 36.59 -13.09
C ALA A 189 4.61 35.69 -14.06
N SER A 190 5.33 34.78 -14.72
CA SER A 190 4.74 33.74 -15.54
C SER A 190 4.00 32.78 -14.62
N LEU A 191 2.69 33.01 -14.44
CA LEU A 191 1.77 31.99 -13.97
C LEU A 191 1.78 30.89 -15.05
N MET A 192 2.69 29.92 -14.91
CA MET A 192 2.66 28.68 -15.67
C MET A 192 1.27 28.06 -15.48
N HIS A 193 0.38 28.28 -16.46
CA HIS A 193 -0.85 27.51 -16.61
C HIS A 193 -0.43 26.06 -16.85
N SER A 194 -0.28 25.32 -15.76
CA SER A 194 -0.06 23.89 -15.80
C SER A 194 -1.31 23.30 -16.45
N GLN A 195 -1.16 22.72 -17.65
CA GLN A 195 -2.29 22.10 -18.34
C GLN A 195 -3.05 21.16 -17.38
N PRO A 196 -4.39 21.24 -17.33
CA PRO A 196 -5.16 20.42 -16.40
C PRO A 196 -4.99 18.93 -16.73
N ASN A 197 -4.69 18.11 -15.73
CA ASN A 197 -4.63 16.66 -15.92
C ASN A 197 -6.05 16.12 -16.08
N ILE A 198 -6.39 15.58 -17.25
CA ILE A 198 -7.70 15.00 -17.52
C ILE A 198 -7.63 13.49 -17.35
N CYS A 199 -8.57 12.91 -16.59
CA CYS A 199 -8.73 11.47 -16.55
C CYS A 199 -9.63 11.01 -17.70
N GLU A 200 -9.11 10.17 -18.60
CA GLU A 200 -9.86 9.64 -19.75
C GLU A 200 -11.07 8.77 -19.34
N ILE A 201 -10.92 8.00 -18.26
CA ILE A 201 -11.97 7.09 -17.77
C ILE A 201 -13.11 7.87 -17.09
N CYS A 202 -12.76 8.83 -16.23
CA CYS A 202 -13.75 9.62 -15.50
C CYS A 202 -14.22 10.87 -16.27
N ARG A 203 -13.54 11.23 -17.37
CA ARG A 203 -13.76 12.44 -18.19
C ARG A 203 -13.90 13.73 -17.36
N LYS A 204 -12.97 13.94 -16.42
CA LYS A 204 -12.94 15.12 -15.57
C LYS A 204 -11.53 15.63 -15.33
N CYS A 205 -11.41 16.93 -15.08
CA CYS A 205 -10.18 17.55 -14.60
C CYS A 205 -9.82 17.00 -13.22
N THR A 206 -8.54 16.71 -13.04
CA THR A 206 -8.02 16.09 -11.83
C THR A 206 -6.81 16.87 -11.30
N PRO A 207 -6.66 16.98 -9.97
CA PRO A 207 -5.48 17.59 -9.39
C PRO A 207 -4.19 16.88 -9.83
N THR A 208 -3.07 17.59 -9.76
CA THR A 208 -1.75 17.00 -10.00
C THR A 208 -1.53 15.78 -9.09
N ARG A 209 -0.84 14.76 -9.62
CA ARG A 209 -0.54 13.49 -8.92
C ARG A 209 -1.75 12.65 -8.49
N SER A 210 -2.95 12.97 -8.98
CA SER A 210 -4.10 12.07 -8.83
C SER A 210 -4.07 10.97 -9.90
N SER A 211 -4.73 9.84 -9.63
CA SER A 211 -4.81 8.74 -10.60
C SER A 211 -6.10 7.95 -10.41
N HIS A 212 -6.59 7.34 -11.49
CA HIS A 212 -7.78 6.50 -11.48
C HIS A 212 -7.49 5.14 -10.84
N CYS A 213 -8.27 4.77 -9.83
CA CYS A 213 -8.26 3.42 -9.27
C CYS A 213 -9.36 2.58 -9.94
N ALA A 214 -8.97 1.61 -10.78
CA ALA A 214 -9.91 0.74 -11.49
C ALA A 214 -10.81 -0.08 -10.54
N VAL A 215 -10.28 -0.48 -9.36
CA VAL A 215 -11.04 -1.24 -8.35
C VAL A 215 -12.16 -0.42 -7.73
N CYS A 216 -11.93 0.87 -7.49
CA CYS A 216 -12.92 1.79 -6.91
C CYS A 216 -13.72 2.57 -7.96
N GLY A 217 -13.33 2.51 -9.24
CA GLY A 217 -13.93 3.28 -10.33
C GLY A 217 -13.84 4.79 -10.12
N SER A 218 -12.83 5.29 -9.40
CA SER A 218 -12.74 6.69 -8.97
C SER A 218 -11.31 7.22 -9.01
N CYS A 219 -11.17 8.51 -9.32
CA CYS A 219 -9.90 9.23 -9.22
C CYS A 219 -9.57 9.54 -7.75
N ILE A 220 -8.35 9.23 -7.33
CA ILE A 220 -7.88 9.39 -5.95
C ILE A 220 -6.78 10.46 -5.92
N LYS A 221 -6.89 11.43 -5.00
CA LYS A 221 -5.87 12.46 -4.75
C LYS A 221 -4.58 11.81 -4.24
N ARG A 222 -3.45 12.16 -4.85
CA ARG A 222 -2.11 11.65 -4.53
C ARG A 222 -2.10 10.12 -4.35
N TYR A 223 -2.69 9.43 -5.32
CA TYR A 223 -2.94 7.99 -5.25
C TYR A 223 -1.66 7.20 -5.01
N SER A 224 -1.64 6.34 -3.98
CA SER A 224 -0.55 5.41 -3.71
C SER A 224 -0.86 4.01 -4.23
N HIS A 225 -1.94 3.40 -3.75
CA HIS A 225 -2.40 2.09 -4.21
C HIS A 225 -3.80 1.81 -3.64
N HIS A 226 -4.45 0.77 -4.16
CA HIS A 226 -5.61 0.17 -3.54
C HIS A 226 -5.15 -0.96 -2.62
N SER A 227 -5.41 -0.86 -1.32
CA SER A 227 -5.08 -1.92 -0.37
C SER A 227 -6.22 -2.93 -0.34
N PHE A 228 -5.99 -4.14 -0.86
CA PHE A 228 -6.98 -5.23 -0.78
C PHE A 228 -7.21 -5.69 0.65
N TRP A 229 -6.18 -5.64 1.51
CA TRP A 229 -6.28 -5.99 2.94
C TRP A 229 -7.18 -5.05 3.72
N LEU A 230 -7.17 -3.75 3.44
CA LEU A 230 -8.08 -2.78 4.07
C LEU A 230 -9.37 -2.56 3.27
N ASN A 231 -9.40 -3.05 2.03
CA ASN A 231 -10.44 -2.84 1.03
C ASN A 231 -10.77 -1.34 0.85
N CYS A 232 -9.72 -0.52 0.72
CA CYS A 232 -9.83 0.92 0.50
C CYS A 232 -8.61 1.49 -0.25
N CYS A 233 -8.77 2.67 -0.84
CA CYS A 233 -7.66 3.39 -1.47
C CYS A 233 -6.79 4.11 -0.44
N ILE A 234 -5.48 4.00 -0.61
CA ILE A 234 -4.49 4.78 0.14
C ILE A 234 -4.07 5.98 -0.73
N GLY A 235 -4.24 7.17 -0.19
CA GLY A 235 -3.95 8.45 -0.82
C GLY A 235 -3.52 9.49 0.22
N GLU A 236 -3.58 10.77 -0.14
CA GLU A 236 -3.01 11.86 0.64
C GLU A 236 -3.42 11.89 2.12
N LEU A 237 -4.73 11.87 2.40
CA LEU A 237 -5.28 12.15 3.71
C LEU A 237 -5.16 10.97 4.70
N ASN A 238 -4.93 9.76 4.19
CA ASN A 238 -4.87 8.54 5.00
C ASN A 238 -3.51 7.83 4.98
N TYR A 239 -2.55 8.31 4.18
CA TYR A 239 -1.22 7.71 4.09
C TYR A 239 -0.47 7.72 5.43
N ARG A 240 -0.59 8.82 6.19
CA ARG A 240 0.01 8.98 7.53
C ARG A 240 -0.42 7.87 8.49
N TRP A 241 -1.72 7.60 8.53
CA TRP A 241 -2.33 6.55 9.36
C TRP A 241 -2.03 5.15 8.86
N TYR A 242 -1.95 4.96 7.54
CA TYR A 242 -1.60 3.67 6.93
C TYR A 242 -0.21 3.22 7.35
N LEU A 243 0.79 4.11 7.24
CA LEU A 243 2.16 3.81 7.65
C LEU A 243 2.27 3.55 9.15
N LEU A 244 1.63 4.38 9.99
CA LEU A 244 1.64 4.17 11.44
C LEU A 244 0.99 2.82 11.83
N GLY A 245 -0.12 2.46 11.17
CA GLY A 245 -0.80 1.18 11.35
C GLY A 245 0.07 0.00 10.96
N LEU A 246 0.75 0.06 9.82
CA LEU A 246 1.70 -0.98 9.42
C LEU A 246 2.88 -1.10 10.41
N THR A 247 3.47 0.01 10.85
CA THR A 247 4.60 -0.03 11.79
C THR A 247 4.21 -0.59 13.15
N THR A 248 3.03 -0.24 13.65
CA THR A 248 2.54 -0.77 14.94
C THR A 248 2.07 -2.21 14.81
N ALA A 249 1.50 -2.61 13.67
CA ALA A 249 1.19 -4.02 13.37
C ALA A 249 2.46 -4.88 13.34
N GLU A 250 3.52 -4.41 12.68
CA GLU A 250 4.82 -5.08 12.60
C GLU A 250 5.37 -5.34 14.01
N LEU A 251 5.39 -4.30 14.87
CA LEU A 251 5.86 -4.43 16.25
C LEU A 251 5.00 -5.39 17.07
N ALA A 252 3.66 -5.33 16.95
CA ALA A 252 2.76 -6.24 17.65
C ALA A 252 2.97 -7.71 17.22
N LEU A 253 3.12 -7.96 15.92
CA LEU A 253 3.32 -9.31 15.39
C LEU A 253 4.67 -9.89 15.82
N LEU A 254 5.75 -9.09 15.75
CA LEU A 254 7.07 -9.52 16.19
C LEU A 254 7.12 -9.77 17.71
N LEU A 255 6.51 -8.89 18.50
CA LEU A 255 6.43 -9.05 19.96
C LEU A 255 5.59 -10.28 20.31
N GLY A 256 4.38 -10.41 19.75
CA GLY A 256 3.51 -11.56 20.00
C GLY A 256 4.13 -12.89 19.58
N ALA A 257 4.82 -12.93 18.43
CA ALA A 257 5.56 -14.11 17.99
C ALA A 257 6.71 -14.45 18.95
N ASN A 258 7.49 -13.45 19.37
CA ASN A 258 8.58 -13.66 20.32
C ASN A 258 8.06 -14.20 21.65
N LEU A 259 7.06 -13.56 22.26
CA LEU A 259 6.45 -14.01 23.52
C LEU A 259 5.92 -15.44 23.42
N THR A 260 5.23 -15.77 22.31
CA THR A 260 4.70 -17.11 22.09
C THR A 260 5.83 -18.13 21.95
N LEU A 261 6.88 -17.83 21.17
CA LEU A 261 8.00 -18.74 20.96
C LEU A 261 8.85 -18.94 22.21
N THR A 262 9.07 -17.90 23.02
CA THR A 262 9.80 -18.03 24.30
C THR A 262 9.00 -18.76 25.37
N ALA A 263 7.68 -18.83 25.21
CA ALA A 263 6.81 -19.61 26.08
C ALA A 263 6.83 -21.11 25.70
N VAL A 264 6.76 -21.45 24.41
CA VAL A 264 6.66 -22.85 23.95
C VAL A 264 8.00 -23.52 23.65
N CYS A 265 9.05 -22.76 23.36
CA CYS A 265 10.41 -23.26 23.13
C CYS A 265 11.31 -22.92 24.32
N HIS A 266 12.43 -23.63 24.47
CA HIS A 266 13.43 -23.29 25.50
C HIS A 266 14.04 -21.91 25.21
N PRO A 267 13.87 -20.92 26.11
CA PRO A 267 14.40 -19.58 25.89
C PRO A 267 15.87 -19.48 26.35
N PHE A 268 16.67 -18.73 25.59
CA PHE A 268 18.00 -18.30 26.01
C PHE A 268 18.09 -16.77 26.14
N LEU A 269 18.90 -16.31 27.08
CA LEU A 269 19.12 -14.89 27.31
C LEU A 269 20.14 -14.34 26.31
N VAL A 270 19.69 -13.42 25.44
CA VAL A 270 20.58 -12.75 24.47
C VAL A 270 21.25 -11.55 25.11
N VAL A 271 20.45 -10.65 25.68
CA VAL A 271 20.92 -9.36 26.20
C VAL A 271 19.98 -8.86 27.29
N ARG A 272 20.50 -8.09 28.23
CA ARG A 272 19.68 -7.30 29.15
C ARG A 272 19.63 -5.86 28.66
N PHE A 273 18.48 -5.40 28.20
CA PHE A 273 18.29 -4.01 27.78
C PHE A 273 17.55 -3.26 28.87
N LEU A 274 18.17 -2.20 29.43
CA LEU A 274 17.60 -1.41 30.53
C LEU A 274 17.12 -2.25 31.72
N GLY A 275 17.80 -3.36 32.02
CA GLY A 275 17.45 -4.28 33.10
C GLY A 275 16.42 -5.35 32.72
N VAL A 276 15.76 -5.24 31.56
CA VAL A 276 14.80 -6.23 31.05
C VAL A 276 15.54 -7.31 30.25
N PRO A 277 15.36 -8.61 30.57
CA PRO A 277 15.96 -9.69 29.80
C PRO A 277 15.29 -9.81 28.42
N PHE A 278 16.08 -9.81 27.35
CA PHE A 278 15.62 -10.10 26.00
C PHE A 278 15.92 -11.56 25.68
N LEU A 279 14.86 -12.36 25.56
CA LEU A 279 14.90 -13.81 25.36
C LEU A 279 14.62 -14.15 23.88
N LEU A 280 15.32 -15.17 23.38
CA LEU A 280 15.02 -15.78 22.08
C LEU A 280 14.81 -17.28 22.23
N PRO A 281 13.99 -17.91 21.37
CA PRO A 281 13.85 -19.36 21.36
C PRO A 281 15.13 -20.04 20.85
N ASP A 282 15.60 -21.08 21.55
CA ASP A 282 16.76 -21.90 21.18
C ASP A 282 16.31 -23.28 20.64
N ASP A 283 15.56 -24.04 21.45
CA ASP A 283 15.15 -25.41 21.15
C ASP A 283 13.62 -25.55 21.17
N CYS A 284 13.07 -26.01 20.04
CA CYS A 284 11.64 -26.22 19.81
C CYS A 284 11.33 -27.70 19.46
N SER A 285 12.21 -28.64 19.80
CA SER A 285 12.11 -30.04 19.37
C SER A 285 10.87 -30.76 19.88
N GLU A 286 10.38 -30.41 21.07
CA GLU A 286 9.25 -31.07 21.76
C GLU A 286 7.88 -30.44 21.43
N VAL A 287 7.86 -29.34 20.68
CA VAL A 287 6.66 -28.52 20.45
C VAL A 287 5.53 -29.26 19.73
N PHE A 288 5.85 -30.30 18.94
CA PHE A 288 4.87 -31.10 18.23
C PHE A 288 4.46 -32.39 18.96
N GLU A 289 4.95 -32.60 20.19
CA GLU A 289 4.51 -33.73 21.03
C GLU A 289 3.15 -33.47 21.66
N ASP A 290 2.81 -32.21 21.89
CA ASP A 290 1.50 -31.76 22.36
C ASP A 290 0.81 -30.87 21.32
N PHE A 291 -0.49 -31.05 21.12
CA PHE A 291 -1.27 -30.25 20.18
C PHE A 291 -1.38 -28.77 20.60
N GLU A 292 -1.46 -28.49 21.91
CA GLU A 292 -1.57 -27.13 22.47
C GLU A 292 -0.27 -26.32 22.25
N LEU A 293 0.88 -26.98 22.40
CA LEU A 293 2.18 -26.41 22.04
C LEU A 293 2.31 -26.25 20.53
N GLY A 294 1.90 -27.26 19.76
CA GLY A 294 1.96 -27.26 18.30
C GLY A 294 1.13 -26.15 17.66
N ILE A 295 -0.08 -25.89 18.17
CA ILE A 295 -0.95 -24.82 17.66
C ILE A 295 -0.39 -23.43 18.01
N SER A 296 0.16 -23.26 19.20
CA SER A 296 0.82 -22.02 19.62
C SER A 296 2.04 -21.69 18.76
N PHE A 297 2.87 -22.70 18.46
CA PHE A 297 4.00 -22.55 17.54
C PHE A 297 3.57 -22.26 16.11
N ALA A 298 2.52 -22.93 15.61
CA ALA A 298 1.97 -22.66 14.29
C ALA A 298 1.45 -21.20 14.18
N VAL A 299 0.80 -20.69 15.22
CA VAL A 299 0.36 -19.29 15.30
C VAL A 299 1.54 -18.32 15.31
N ALA A 300 2.61 -18.59 16.06
CA ALA A 300 3.80 -17.76 16.06
C ALA A 300 4.50 -17.75 14.68
N GLY A 301 4.61 -18.91 14.03
CA GLY A 301 5.12 -19.01 12.66
C GLY A 301 4.28 -18.23 11.66
N TYR A 302 2.94 -18.29 11.79
CA TYR A 302 2.03 -17.49 10.97
C TYR A 302 2.18 -15.99 11.23
N ALA A 303 2.38 -15.57 12.49
CA ALA A 303 2.66 -14.19 12.87
C ALA A 303 3.92 -13.66 12.17
N LEU A 304 5.01 -14.43 12.19
CA LEU A 304 6.28 -14.08 11.54
C LEU A 304 6.14 -14.00 10.02
N LEU A 305 5.36 -14.89 9.41
CA LEU A 305 5.04 -14.84 7.99
C LEU A 305 4.31 -13.53 7.65
N MET A 306 3.30 -13.15 8.45
CA MET A 306 2.58 -11.89 8.27
C MET A 306 3.47 -10.66 8.52
N ALA A 307 4.35 -10.71 9.52
CA ALA A 307 5.34 -9.66 9.78
C ALA A 307 6.28 -9.51 8.58
N SER A 308 6.83 -10.61 8.03
CA SER A 308 7.68 -10.54 6.84
C SER A 308 6.99 -9.87 5.64
N TYR A 309 5.69 -10.12 5.45
CA TYR A 309 4.88 -9.48 4.41
C TYR A 309 4.69 -7.98 4.68
N ILE A 310 4.33 -7.60 5.92
CA ILE A 310 4.14 -6.20 6.32
C ILE A 310 5.46 -5.43 6.26
N GLY A 311 6.55 -5.99 6.77
CA GLY A 311 7.91 -5.47 6.63
C GLY A 311 8.28 -5.21 5.18
N PHE A 312 8.00 -6.14 4.26
CA PHE A 312 8.23 -5.94 2.82
C PHE A 312 7.38 -4.79 2.23
N ASP A 313 6.09 -4.67 2.59
CA ASP A 313 5.27 -3.54 2.16
C ASP A 313 5.82 -2.22 2.72
N LEU A 314 6.13 -2.16 4.02
CA LEU A 314 6.74 -1.01 4.69
C LEU A 314 8.02 -0.57 3.99
N MET A 315 8.94 -1.50 3.70
CA MET A 315 10.17 -1.18 2.99
C MET A 315 9.90 -0.53 1.63
N ARG A 316 8.94 -1.05 0.86
CA ARG A 316 8.56 -0.49 -0.44
C ARG A 316 7.94 0.90 -0.33
N GLN A 317 7.07 1.11 0.66
CA GLN A 317 6.44 2.40 0.90
C GLN A 317 7.48 3.45 1.32
N LEU A 318 8.36 3.11 2.26
CA LEU A 318 9.43 3.99 2.74
C LEU A 318 10.43 4.31 1.62
N TYR A 319 10.76 3.33 0.78
CA TYR A 319 11.64 3.53 -0.37
C TYR A 319 11.02 4.49 -1.40
N ALA A 320 9.75 4.30 -1.76
CA ALA A 320 9.04 5.21 -2.66
C ALA A 320 8.94 6.63 -2.07
N TRP A 321 8.60 6.73 -0.79
CA TRP A 321 8.50 7.99 -0.06
C TRP A 321 9.83 8.76 0.00
N ARG A 322 10.95 8.06 0.27
CA ARG A 322 12.30 8.65 0.29
C ARG A 322 12.66 9.28 -1.05
N ARG A 323 12.16 8.75 -2.16
CA ARG A 323 12.37 9.29 -3.50
C ARG A 323 11.40 10.40 -3.91
N GLY A 324 10.44 10.76 -3.06
CA GLY A 324 9.44 11.77 -3.38
C GLY A 324 8.18 11.25 -4.07
N ASN A 325 8.12 9.95 -4.37
CA ASN A 325 7.10 9.32 -5.21
C ASN A 325 6.02 8.63 -4.37
N THR A 326 4.80 8.53 -4.90
CA THR A 326 3.83 7.56 -4.39
C THR A 326 4.18 6.15 -4.89
N LEU A 327 3.64 5.09 -4.28
CA LEU A 327 3.91 3.73 -4.75
C LEU A 327 3.42 3.52 -6.19
N HIS A 328 2.30 4.15 -6.56
CA HIS A 328 1.76 4.14 -7.93
C HIS A 328 2.71 4.82 -8.92
N GLU A 329 3.22 6.01 -8.58
CA GLU A 329 4.19 6.72 -9.40
C GLU A 329 5.47 5.90 -9.56
N PHE A 330 5.99 5.32 -8.48
CA PHE A 330 7.17 4.46 -8.51
C PHE A 330 7.02 3.27 -9.47
N LYS A 331 5.84 2.61 -9.49
CA LYS A 331 5.54 1.52 -10.43
C LYS A 331 5.50 1.96 -11.90
N ARG A 332 5.22 3.24 -12.17
CA ARG A 332 5.05 3.79 -13.54
C ARG A 332 6.27 4.55 -14.04
N THR A 333 7.11 5.07 -13.16
CA THR A 333 8.34 5.77 -13.55
C THR A 333 9.43 4.78 -13.94
N THR A 334 9.91 4.85 -15.18
CA THR A 334 11.21 4.29 -15.60
C THR A 334 12.36 5.19 -15.13
N LEU A 335 12.21 6.50 -15.27
CA LEU A 335 13.26 7.49 -15.01
C LEU A 335 13.31 7.95 -13.53
N PRO A 336 14.51 8.15 -12.95
CA PRO A 336 14.68 8.65 -11.59
C PRO A 336 14.36 10.16 -11.50
N SER A 337 13.31 10.53 -10.77
CA SER A 337 13.02 11.93 -10.42
C SER A 337 14.10 12.49 -9.48
N ARG A 338 14.85 13.50 -9.93
CA ARG A 338 15.91 14.17 -9.16
C ARG A 338 15.36 14.81 -7.87
N ASN A 339 15.96 14.44 -6.74
CA ASN A 339 15.89 15.00 -5.37
C ASN A 339 14.72 15.95 -5.05
N ARG A 340 13.64 15.41 -4.46
CA ARG A 340 12.55 16.15 -3.78
C ARG A 340 12.34 15.67 -2.33
N LEU A 341 13.42 15.57 -1.56
CA LEU A 341 13.38 15.15 -0.14
C LEU A 341 12.68 16.18 0.77
N TRP A 342 12.81 17.48 0.45
CA TRP A 342 12.40 18.56 1.36
C TRP A 342 10.91 18.92 1.31
N SER A 343 10.21 18.66 0.19
CA SER A 343 8.76 18.96 0.09
C SER A 343 7.86 17.92 0.79
N ASN A 344 8.35 16.68 0.97
CA ASN A 344 7.57 15.60 1.56
C ASN A 344 7.46 15.68 3.10
N ARG A 345 8.44 16.26 3.80
CA ARG A 345 8.38 16.38 5.27
C ARG A 345 7.23 17.27 5.76
N ARG A 346 6.90 18.36 5.03
CA ARG A 346 5.81 19.28 5.43
C ARG A 346 4.40 18.70 5.25
N THR A 347 4.21 17.76 4.33
CA THR A 347 2.96 16.98 4.19
C THR A 347 2.91 15.75 5.11
N PHE A 348 4.08 15.29 5.59
CA PHE A 348 4.29 14.30 6.66
C PHE A 348 3.66 14.66 8.03
N PHE A 349 3.57 15.94 8.36
CA PHE A 349 3.16 16.43 9.69
C PHE A 349 1.89 17.29 9.71
N LYS A 350 1.54 17.95 8.60
CA LYS A 350 0.15 18.39 8.37
C LYS A 350 -0.77 17.20 8.14
#